data_AF-A0A1V9FXK4-F1
#
_entry.id   AF-A0A1V9FXK4-F1
#
_cell.length_a   1.000
_cell.length_b   1.000
_cell.length_c   1.000
_cell.angle_alpha   90.00
_cell.angle_beta   90.00
_cell.angle_gamma   90.00
#
_symmetry.space_group_name_H-M   'P 1'
#
loop_
_entity.id
_entity.type
_entity.pdbx_description
1 polymer ?
#
loop_
_entity_poly.entity_id
_entity_poly.type
_entity_poly.pdbx_seq_one_letter_code
_entity_poly.pdbx_strand_id
1 'polypeptide(L)'
;MATEIFIEPELETLHKHAEEWEQLCAGLGLQKQLKKAGRVEKVGNPYMKLDPRTERVCKMLCPERALYTDYEVSTMPLEVLQEIHRCKENEWFPAIEVWFDDKSPDPFLIGYDRKKGDANKFLIARWGDELLPFEQLEKKAISRYKIAYGRALTSLIADCEARKKDIEGDIRSYIDLGHFKWNGFEFPHFCNPIP
;
A
#
# COMPACT_ATOMS: atom_id res chain seq x y z
N MET A 1 1.22 -23.38 -5.16
CA MET A 1 1.03 -22.00 -4.69
C MET A 1 -0.17 -21.99 -3.78
N ALA A 2 -0.03 -21.37 -2.62
CA ALA A 2 -1.15 -21.21 -1.70
C ALA A 2 -1.83 -19.85 -1.99
N THR A 3 -3.13 -19.77 -1.71
CA THR A 3 -3.95 -18.58 -1.94
C THR A 3 -4.74 -18.28 -0.67
N GLU A 4 -4.74 -17.03 -0.23
CA GLU A 4 -5.53 -16.53 0.88
C GLU A 4 -6.50 -15.46 0.36
N ILE A 5 -7.79 -15.72 0.50
CA ILE A 5 -8.87 -14.83 0.08
C ILE A 5 -9.46 -14.17 1.33
N PHE A 6 -9.52 -12.84 1.33
CA PHE A 6 -10.00 -12.07 2.48
C PHE A 6 -11.47 -11.73 2.31
N ILE A 7 -12.32 -12.75 2.37
CA ILE A 7 -13.77 -12.60 2.51
C ILE A 7 -14.11 -12.83 3.98
N GLU A 8 -14.90 -11.94 4.58
CA GLU A 8 -15.44 -12.20 5.92
C GLU A 8 -16.28 -13.50 5.87
N PRO A 9 -16.03 -14.49 6.76
CA PRO A 9 -16.65 -15.82 6.69
C PRO A 9 -18.19 -15.82 6.85
N GLU A 10 -18.80 -14.67 7.12
CA GLU A 10 -20.24 -14.48 7.27
C GLU A 10 -20.97 -14.21 5.92
N LEU A 11 -20.24 -14.04 4.81
CA LEU A 11 -20.86 -13.61 3.55
C LEU A 11 -21.56 -14.71 2.75
N GLU A 12 -21.12 -15.97 2.85
CA GLU A 12 -21.84 -17.09 2.22
C GLU A 12 -23.16 -17.43 2.94
N THR A 13 -23.23 -17.20 4.25
CA THR A 13 -24.47 -17.38 5.02
C THR A 13 -25.45 -16.22 4.80
N LEU A 14 -24.95 -15.01 4.54
CA LEU A 14 -25.75 -13.80 4.33
C LEU A 14 -26.75 -13.89 3.15
N HIS A 15 -26.42 -14.57 2.05
CA HIS A 15 -27.36 -14.70 0.92
C HIS A 15 -28.59 -15.55 1.27
N LYS A 16 -28.43 -16.63 2.05
CA LYS A 16 -29.57 -17.43 2.52
C LYS A 16 -30.43 -16.67 3.54
N HIS A 17 -29.81 -15.87 4.40
CA HIS A 17 -30.52 -15.09 5.42
C HIS A 17 -31.22 -13.85 4.85
N ALA A 18 -30.79 -13.34 3.69
CA ALA A 18 -31.44 -12.21 3.02
C ALA A 18 -32.88 -12.56 2.60
N GLU A 19 -33.09 -13.74 2.01
CA GLU A 19 -34.44 -14.18 1.60
C GLU A 19 -35.35 -14.44 2.81
N GLU A 20 -34.84 -15.08 3.87
CA GLU A 20 -35.58 -15.33 5.12
C GLU A 20 -35.97 -14.02 5.83
N TRP A 21 -35.08 -13.03 5.81
CA TRP A 21 -35.32 -11.71 6.40
C TRP A 21 -36.40 -10.91 5.67
N GLU A 22 -36.40 -10.96 4.33
CA GLU A 22 -37.44 -10.32 3.51
C GLU A 22 -38.83 -10.91 3.77
N GLN A 23 -38.91 -12.24 3.88
CA GLN A 23 -40.16 -12.95 4.20
C GLN A 23 -40.69 -12.57 5.60
N LEU A 24 -39.82 -12.47 6.60
CA LEU A 24 -40.20 -12.05 7.96
C LEU A 24 -40.67 -10.58 8.00
N CYS A 25 -39.97 -9.69 7.30
CA CYS A 25 -40.36 -8.27 7.23
C CYS A 25 -41.72 -8.07 6.53
N ALA A 26 -42.02 -8.88 5.52
CA ALA A 26 -43.31 -8.89 4.85
C ALA A 26 -44.43 -9.40 5.77
N GLY A 27 -44.20 -10.51 6.48
CA GLY A 27 -45.18 -11.09 7.42
C GLY A 27 -45.50 -10.19 8.63
N LEU A 28 -44.53 -9.40 9.10
CA LEU A 28 -44.70 -8.46 10.21
C LEU A 28 -45.23 -7.08 9.79
N GLY A 29 -45.48 -6.85 8.50
CA GLY A 29 -45.98 -5.56 8.00
C GLY A 29 -44.98 -4.40 8.11
N LEU A 30 -43.67 -4.69 8.17
CA LEU A 30 -42.60 -3.70 8.35
C LEU A 30 -42.23 -2.99 7.04
N GLN A 31 -43.21 -2.40 6.35
CA GLN A 31 -43.02 -1.82 5.02
C GLN A 31 -41.98 -0.68 4.95
N LYS A 32 -41.71 0.00 6.06
CA LYS A 32 -40.66 1.03 6.14
C LYS A 32 -39.24 0.42 6.13
N GLN A 33 -39.06 -0.81 6.62
CA GLN A 33 -37.79 -1.54 6.55
C GLN A 33 -37.58 -2.12 5.15
N LEU A 34 -38.64 -2.64 4.51
CA LEU A 34 -38.59 -3.06 3.11
C LEU A 34 -38.23 -1.91 2.17
N LYS A 35 -38.67 -0.67 2.43
CA LYS A 35 -38.23 0.51 1.65
C LYS A 35 -36.77 0.90 1.87
N LYS A 36 -36.18 0.59 3.04
CA LYS A 36 -34.74 0.73 3.26
C LYS A 36 -33.96 -0.38 2.57
N ALA A 37 -34.49 -1.61 2.58
CA ALA A 37 -33.96 -2.74 1.83
C ALA A 37 -34.19 -2.62 0.30
N GLY A 38 -35.16 -1.82 -0.15
CA GLY A 38 -35.35 -1.53 -1.58
C GLY A 38 -34.24 -0.67 -2.21
N ARG A 39 -33.22 -0.28 -1.44
CA ARG A 39 -31.94 0.24 -1.94
C ARG A 39 -30.82 -0.82 -1.93
N VAL A 40 -31.16 -2.11 -1.91
CA VAL A 40 -30.22 -3.23 -2.01
C VAL A 40 -29.93 -3.54 -3.49
N GLU A 41 -29.54 -2.54 -4.29
CA GLU A 41 -29.12 -2.82 -5.68
C GLU A 41 -27.60 -3.04 -5.81
N LYS A 42 -26.82 -2.80 -4.75
CA LYS A 42 -25.42 -3.24 -4.71
C LYS A 42 -25.18 -4.03 -3.43
N VAL A 43 -24.96 -5.34 -3.59
CA VAL A 43 -24.31 -6.18 -2.59
C VAL A 43 -23.10 -5.41 -2.08
N GLY A 44 -23.04 -5.19 -0.76
CA GLY A 44 -21.93 -4.49 -0.14
C GLY A 44 -20.61 -5.14 -0.53
N ASN A 45 -19.56 -4.33 -0.64
CA ASN A 45 -18.22 -4.85 -0.92
C ASN A 45 -17.80 -5.80 0.22
N PRO A 46 -17.51 -7.09 -0.06
CA PRO A 46 -17.24 -8.09 0.96
C PRO A 46 -15.80 -8.06 1.50
N TYR A 47 -14.92 -7.27 0.88
CA TYR A 47 -13.50 -7.30 1.17
C TYR A 47 -13.14 -6.38 2.33
N MET A 48 -12.13 -6.77 3.08
CA MET A 48 -11.60 -5.99 4.19
C MET A 48 -10.99 -4.68 3.68
N LYS A 49 -11.38 -3.56 4.28
CA LYS A 49 -10.73 -2.26 4.05
C LYS A 49 -9.31 -2.27 4.62
N LEU A 50 -8.32 -1.84 3.85
CA LEU A 50 -6.97 -1.64 4.36
C LEU A 50 -6.96 -0.47 5.35
N ASP A 51 -6.56 -0.75 6.59
CA ASP A 51 -6.19 0.30 7.52
C ASP A 51 -4.80 0.89 7.14
N PRO A 52 -4.46 2.09 7.62
CA PRO A 52 -3.20 2.74 7.27
C PRO A 52 -1.93 1.98 7.69
N ARG A 53 -2.00 1.14 8.73
CA ARG A 53 -0.86 0.31 9.16
C ARG A 53 -0.66 -0.84 8.17
N THR A 54 -1.72 -1.57 7.83
CA THR A 54 -1.69 -2.64 6.82
C THR A 54 -1.24 -2.12 5.47
N GLU A 55 -1.75 -0.96 5.03
CA GLU A 55 -1.31 -0.33 3.78
C GLU A 55 0.19 -0.06 3.75
N ARG A 56 0.77 0.47 4.84
CA ARG A 56 2.22 0.71 4.93
C ARG A 56 3.02 -0.58 4.87
N VAL A 57 2.57 -1.65 5.53
CA VAL A 57 3.22 -2.97 5.47
C VAL A 57 3.22 -3.50 4.04
N CYS A 58 2.07 -3.52 3.38
CA CYS A 58 1.96 -3.97 1.98
C CYS A 58 2.85 -3.14 1.04
N LYS A 59 2.86 -1.80 1.15
CA LYS A 59 3.72 -0.94 0.32
C LYS A 59 5.22 -1.17 0.54
N MET A 60 5.62 -1.45 1.78
CA MET A 60 7.03 -1.69 2.11
C MET A 60 7.50 -3.04 1.57
N LEU A 61 6.65 -4.05 1.61
CA LEU A 61 6.95 -5.38 1.08
C LEU A 61 6.88 -5.42 -0.44
N CYS A 62 5.90 -4.73 -1.01
CA CYS A 62 5.54 -4.72 -2.43
C CYS A 62 5.46 -3.27 -2.95
N PRO A 63 6.62 -2.65 -3.28
CA PRO A 63 6.67 -1.25 -3.70
C PRO A 63 6.15 -1.05 -5.13
N GLU A 64 6.23 -2.08 -5.97
CA GLU A 64 5.77 -2.02 -7.36
C GLU A 64 4.28 -2.28 -7.46
N ARG A 65 3.65 -1.65 -8.45
CA ARG A 65 2.21 -1.72 -8.69
C ARG A 65 1.95 -1.78 -10.18
N ALA A 66 1.07 -2.70 -10.58
CA ALA A 66 0.57 -2.79 -11.94
C ALA A 66 -0.95 -2.98 -11.90
N LEU A 67 -1.66 -2.62 -12.97
CA LEU A 67 -3.03 -3.07 -13.16
C LEU A 67 -3.02 -4.59 -13.30
N TYR A 68 -4.09 -5.27 -12.84
CA TYR A 68 -4.16 -6.73 -12.93
C TYR A 68 -4.09 -7.26 -14.39
N THR A 69 -4.42 -6.42 -15.37
CA THR A 69 -4.30 -6.74 -16.81
C THR A 69 -2.86 -6.74 -17.31
N ASP A 70 -2.00 -5.97 -16.65
CA ASP A 70 -0.62 -5.71 -17.08
C ASP A 70 0.39 -6.48 -16.20
N TYR A 71 -0.11 -7.33 -15.30
CA TYR A 71 0.70 -8.10 -14.38
C TYR A 71 1.27 -9.36 -15.04
N GLU A 72 2.58 -9.39 -15.24
CA GLU A 72 3.28 -10.46 -15.97
C GLU A 72 4.37 -11.16 -15.13
N VAL A 73 4.58 -10.76 -13.87
CA VAL A 73 5.71 -11.23 -13.06
C VAL A 73 5.55 -12.68 -12.61
N SER A 74 4.34 -13.10 -12.26
CA SER A 74 4.05 -14.47 -11.87
C SER A 74 2.65 -14.92 -12.30
N THR A 75 2.44 -16.23 -12.39
CA THR A 75 1.13 -16.79 -12.72
C THR A 75 0.16 -16.58 -11.55
N MET A 76 -0.97 -15.92 -11.82
CA MET A 76 -2.06 -15.79 -10.85
C MET A 76 -2.81 -17.12 -10.69
N PRO A 77 -3.04 -17.61 -9.44
CA PRO A 77 -3.89 -18.77 -9.20
C PRO A 77 -5.32 -18.56 -9.70
N LEU A 78 -6.00 -19.67 -10.04
CA LEU A 78 -7.36 -19.64 -10.57
C LEU A 78 -8.34 -18.95 -9.61
N GLU A 79 -8.15 -19.15 -8.31
CA GLU A 79 -9.01 -18.56 -7.28
C GLU A 79 -8.90 -17.03 -7.26
N VAL A 80 -7.69 -16.48 -7.45
CA VAL A 80 -7.48 -15.02 -7.56
C VAL A 80 -8.18 -14.48 -8.81
N LEU A 81 -8.12 -15.20 -9.93
CA LEU A 81 -8.81 -14.82 -11.17
C LEU A 81 -10.34 -14.85 -11.00
N GLN A 82 -10.88 -15.82 -10.27
CA GLN A 82 -12.30 -15.88 -9.93
C GLN A 82 -12.74 -14.68 -9.08
N GLU A 83 -11.92 -14.25 -8.12
CA GLU A 83 -12.21 -13.06 -7.32
C GLU A 83 -12.15 -11.77 -8.13
N ILE A 84 -11.17 -11.63 -9.05
CA ILE A 84 -11.14 -10.52 -10.01
C ILE A 84 -12.41 -10.49 -10.86
N HIS A 85 -12.85 -11.65 -11.35
CA HIS A 85 -14.09 -11.77 -12.12
C HIS A 85 -15.31 -11.29 -11.32
N ARG A 86 -15.46 -11.77 -10.08
CA ARG A 86 -16.54 -11.33 -9.16
C ARG A 86 -16.50 -9.83 -8.91
N CYS A 87 -15.31 -9.27 -8.68
CA CYS A 87 -15.13 -7.82 -8.50
C CYS A 87 -15.59 -7.00 -9.70
N LYS A 88 -15.38 -7.54 -10.91
CA LYS A 88 -15.76 -6.91 -12.18
C LYS A 88 -17.26 -7.00 -12.44
N GLU A 89 -17.86 -8.17 -12.26
CA GLU A 89 -19.31 -8.37 -12.44
C GLU A 89 -20.13 -7.48 -11.50
N ASN A 90 -19.69 -7.33 -10.25
CA ASN A 90 -20.39 -6.52 -9.25
C ASN A 90 -20.01 -5.03 -9.27
N GLU A 91 -19.05 -4.65 -10.13
CA GLU A 91 -18.49 -3.29 -10.20
C GLU A 91 -18.13 -2.71 -8.82
N TRP A 92 -17.55 -3.54 -7.95
CA TRP A 92 -17.17 -3.11 -6.60
C TRP A 92 -16.03 -2.11 -6.62
N PHE A 93 -15.09 -2.29 -7.56
CA PHE A 93 -13.90 -1.46 -7.68
C PHE A 93 -13.75 -0.88 -9.09
N PRO A 94 -13.67 0.45 -9.26
CA PRO A 94 -13.27 1.06 -10.53
C PRO A 94 -11.87 0.64 -11.00
N ALA A 95 -10.96 0.32 -10.08
CA ALA A 95 -9.60 -0.12 -10.40
C ALA A 95 -9.16 -1.22 -9.45
N ILE A 96 -8.43 -2.20 -10.00
CA ILE A 96 -7.81 -3.31 -9.28
C ILE A 96 -6.34 -3.33 -9.68
N GLU A 97 -5.46 -3.30 -8.70
CA GLU A 97 -4.01 -3.35 -8.89
C GLU A 97 -3.42 -4.56 -8.20
N VAL A 98 -2.33 -5.07 -8.76
CA VAL A 98 -1.45 -6.05 -8.13
C VAL A 98 -0.25 -5.29 -7.58
N TRP A 99 -0.03 -5.41 -6.26
CA TRP A 99 1.18 -4.91 -5.61
C TRP A 99 2.15 -6.07 -5.49
N PHE A 100 3.36 -5.90 -6.00
CA PHE A 100 4.37 -6.95 -6.05
C PHE A 100 5.78 -6.40 -5.81
N ASP A 101 6.75 -7.31 -5.75
CA ASP A 101 8.18 -7.01 -5.68
C ASP A 101 8.97 -8.20 -6.24
N ASP A 102 10.05 -7.95 -6.96
CA ASP A 102 10.90 -9.03 -7.49
C ASP A 102 11.49 -9.94 -6.42
N LYS A 103 11.59 -9.45 -5.17
CA LYS A 103 12.21 -10.17 -4.05
C LYS A 103 11.18 -10.71 -3.05
N SER A 104 9.93 -10.24 -3.09
CA SER A 104 8.89 -10.69 -2.17
C SER A 104 7.99 -11.70 -2.88
N PRO A 105 7.90 -12.94 -2.40
CA PRO A 105 7.20 -14.00 -3.12
C PRO A 105 5.67 -13.87 -3.11
N ASP A 106 5.11 -12.98 -2.28
CA ASP A 106 3.67 -12.89 -2.05
C ASP A 106 3.08 -11.56 -2.55
N PRO A 107 2.54 -11.49 -3.78
CA PRO A 107 1.79 -10.34 -4.26
C PRO A 107 0.45 -10.12 -3.53
N PHE A 108 -0.02 -8.88 -3.54
CA PHE A 108 -1.31 -8.47 -2.99
C PHE A 108 -2.23 -7.94 -4.09
N LEU A 109 -3.48 -8.40 -4.12
CA LEU A 109 -4.52 -7.87 -4.99
C LEU A 109 -5.32 -6.78 -4.24
N ILE A 110 -5.25 -5.55 -4.72
CA ILE A 110 -5.84 -4.38 -4.06
C ILE A 110 -6.93 -3.74 -4.93
N GLY A 111 -8.13 -3.62 -4.37
CA GLY A 111 -9.25 -2.89 -4.97
C GLY A 111 -9.30 -1.44 -4.49
N TYR A 112 -9.63 -0.51 -5.39
CA TYR A 112 -9.74 0.92 -5.08
C TYR A 112 -11.18 1.41 -5.19
N ASP A 113 -11.68 2.12 -4.18
CA ASP A 113 -12.94 2.87 -4.24
C ASP A 113 -12.67 4.38 -4.32
N ARG A 114 -12.97 4.98 -5.47
CA ARG A 114 -12.73 6.41 -5.76
C ARG A 114 -13.81 7.36 -5.22
N LYS A 115 -14.87 6.86 -4.58
CA LYS A 115 -16.05 7.68 -4.24
C LYS A 115 -15.82 8.78 -3.18
N LYS A 116 -14.67 8.83 -2.48
CA LYS A 116 -14.49 9.72 -1.32
C LYS A 116 -13.14 10.44 -1.23
N GLY A 117 -12.60 11.05 -2.29
CA GLY A 117 -11.45 11.99 -2.21
C GLY A 117 -10.10 11.34 -1.85
N ASP A 118 -10.06 10.53 -0.79
CA ASP A 118 -9.09 9.49 -0.49
C ASP A 118 -9.62 8.17 -1.07
N ALA A 119 -8.87 7.59 -2.02
CA ALA A 119 -9.23 6.29 -2.58
C ALA A 119 -9.09 5.22 -1.48
N ASN A 120 -10.22 4.76 -0.94
CA ASN A 120 -10.24 3.66 0.03
C ASN A 120 -9.68 2.41 -0.68
N LYS A 121 -8.77 1.70 -0.02
CA LYS A 121 -8.17 0.48 -0.55
C LYS A 121 -8.74 -0.72 0.18
N PHE A 122 -8.94 -1.81 -0.55
CA PHE A 122 -9.50 -3.05 -0.04
C PHE A 122 -8.61 -4.22 -0.44
N LEU A 123 -8.40 -5.15 0.49
CA LEU A 123 -7.55 -6.32 0.29
C LEU A 123 -8.44 -7.43 -0.25
N ILE A 124 -8.25 -7.78 -1.52
CA ILE A 124 -9.07 -8.79 -2.19
C ILE A 124 -8.47 -10.18 -1.91
N ALA A 125 -7.20 -10.34 -2.27
CA ALA A 125 -6.50 -11.61 -2.17
C ALA A 125 -4.99 -11.41 -1.98
N ARG A 126 -4.35 -12.44 -1.46
CA ARG A 126 -2.90 -12.62 -1.42
C ARG A 126 -2.56 -14.03 -1.90
N TRP A 127 -1.52 -14.16 -2.70
CA TRP A 127 -1.05 -15.47 -3.15
C TRP A 127 0.47 -15.50 -3.13
N GLY A 128 1.05 -16.71 -3.10
CA GLY A 128 2.49 -16.88 -3.10
C GLY A 128 2.91 -18.16 -2.39
N ASP A 129 4.19 -18.22 -2.05
CA ASP A 129 4.81 -19.39 -1.43
C ASP A 129 4.95 -19.27 0.08
N GLU A 130 5.12 -18.05 0.62
CA GLU A 130 5.39 -17.86 2.05
C GLU A 130 4.09 -17.70 2.86
N LEU A 131 3.10 -16.96 2.35
CA LEU A 131 1.82 -16.62 3.00
C LEU A 131 1.92 -16.39 4.52
N LEU A 132 2.93 -15.62 4.94
CA LEU A 132 3.20 -15.45 6.37
C LEU A 132 2.03 -14.75 7.09
N PRO A 133 1.78 -15.07 8.37
CA PRO A 133 0.86 -14.30 9.20
C PRO A 133 1.22 -12.81 9.22
N PHE A 134 0.22 -11.94 9.38
CA PHE A 134 0.42 -10.49 9.29
C PHE A 134 1.46 -9.95 10.28
N GLU A 135 1.54 -10.50 11.50
CA GLU A 135 2.55 -10.11 12.50
C GLU A 135 3.98 -10.40 12.02
N GLN A 136 4.15 -11.43 11.20
CA GLN A 136 5.45 -11.76 10.61
C GLN A 136 5.75 -10.89 9.39
N LEU A 137 4.74 -10.60 8.56
CA LEU A 137 4.86 -9.64 7.47
C LEU A 137 5.29 -8.26 7.98
N GLU A 138 4.72 -7.80 9.09
CA GLU A 138 5.09 -6.54 9.71
C GLU A 138 6.55 -6.53 10.15
N LYS A 139 7.03 -7.60 10.80
CA LYS A 139 8.45 -7.74 11.17
C LYS A 139 9.36 -7.71 9.94
N LYS A 140 8.96 -8.39 8.85
CA LYS A 140 9.67 -8.40 7.57
C LYS A 140 9.73 -7.00 6.96
N ALA A 141 8.61 -6.27 6.96
CA ALA A 141 8.52 -4.89 6.48
C ALA A 141 9.42 -3.95 7.27
N ILE A 142 9.41 -4.04 8.61
CA ILE A 142 10.28 -3.25 9.50
C ILE A 142 11.75 -3.55 9.21
N SER A 143 12.11 -4.83 9.05
CA SER A 143 13.49 -5.22 8.73
C SER A 143 13.94 -4.65 7.39
N ARG A 144 13.12 -4.78 6.35
CA ARG A 144 13.37 -4.22 5.02
C ARG A 144 13.54 -2.69 5.09
N TYR A 145 12.69 -2.01 5.84
CA TYR A 145 12.77 -0.57 6.04
C TYR A 145 14.06 -0.15 6.75
N LYS A 146 14.45 -0.85 7.83
CA LYS A 146 15.72 -0.60 8.54
C LYS A 146 16.93 -0.76 7.62
N ILE A 147 16.94 -1.78 6.77
CA ILE A 147 18.04 -2.01 5.82
C ILE A 147 18.09 -0.89 4.76
N ALA A 148 16.94 -0.55 4.18
CA ALA A 148 16.87 0.51 3.17
C ALA A 148 17.30 1.87 3.72
N TYR A 149 16.76 2.25 4.88
CA TYR A 149 17.08 3.52 5.53
C TYR A 149 18.51 3.56 6.06
N GLY A 150 19.00 2.44 6.61
CA GLY A 150 20.39 2.30 7.04
C GLY A 150 21.37 2.56 5.90
N ARG A 151 21.12 1.98 4.71
CA ARG A 151 21.94 2.23 3.51
C ARG A 151 21.92 3.70 3.09
N ALA A 152 20.75 4.34 3.09
CA ALA A 152 20.63 5.76 2.75
C ALA A 152 21.40 6.64 3.73
N LEU A 153 21.29 6.37 5.04
CA LEU A 153 22.06 7.09 6.06
C LEU A 153 23.56 6.88 5.91
N THR A 154 24.02 5.66 5.67
CA THR A 154 25.44 5.38 5.46
C THR A 154 25.98 6.12 4.22
N SER A 155 25.20 6.18 3.14
CA SER A 155 25.55 6.97 1.95
C SER A 155 25.69 8.45 2.28
N LEU A 156 24.71 9.03 2.98
CA LEU A 156 24.73 10.44 3.37
C LEU A 156 25.92 10.79 4.28
N ILE A 157 26.26 9.89 5.21
CA ILE A 157 27.45 10.06 6.07
C ILE A 157 28.71 10.08 5.22
N ALA A 158 28.86 9.14 4.28
CA ALA A 158 30.01 9.09 3.38
C ALA A 158 30.14 10.38 2.53
N ASP A 159 29.02 10.89 2.01
CA ASP A 159 29.00 12.14 1.22
C ASP A 159 29.40 13.35 2.07
N CYS A 160 28.89 13.44 3.31
CA CYS A 160 29.26 14.48 4.25
C CYS A 160 30.75 14.42 4.63
N GLU A 161 31.29 13.21 4.85
CA GLU A 161 32.72 13.02 5.16
C GLU A 161 33.62 13.38 3.97
N ALA A 162 33.22 13.03 2.75
CA ALA A 162 33.93 13.44 1.54
C ALA A 162 33.94 14.97 1.42
N ARG A 163 32.77 15.62 1.57
CA ARG A 163 32.66 17.08 1.49
C ARG A 163 33.47 17.79 2.57
N LYS A 164 33.53 17.23 3.78
CA LYS A 164 34.38 17.74 4.86
C LYS A 164 35.86 17.72 4.47
N LYS A 165 36.35 16.62 3.88
CA LYS A 165 37.75 16.50 3.44
C LYS A 165 38.10 17.50 2.35
N ASP A 166 37.19 17.74 1.40
CA ASP A 166 37.39 18.75 0.35
C ASP A 166 37.56 20.15 0.97
N ILE A 167 36.70 20.52 1.92
CA ILE A 167 36.77 21.80 2.64
C ILE A 167 38.09 21.92 3.42
N GLU A 168 38.53 20.86 4.10
CA GLU A 168 39.82 20.85 4.80
C GLU A 168 41.01 21.03 3.83
N GLY A 169 40.92 20.43 2.63
CA GLY A 169 41.90 20.61 1.55
C GLY A 169 41.95 22.05 1.02
N ASP A 170 40.78 22.67 0.83
CA ASP A 170 40.66 24.07 0.40
C ASP A 170 41.23 25.03 1.46
N ILE A 171 40.92 24.81 2.74
CA ILE A 171 41.45 25.60 3.86
C ILE A 171 42.97 25.49 3.93
N ARG A 172 43.51 24.28 3.79
CA ARG A 172 44.96 24.06 3.81
C ARG A 172 45.65 24.77 2.65
N SER A 173 45.12 24.62 1.45
CA SER A 173 45.64 25.29 0.26
C SER A 173 45.61 26.82 0.41
N TYR A 174 44.57 27.35 1.05
CA TYR A 174 44.47 28.77 1.37
C TYR A 174 45.57 29.24 2.33
N ILE A 175 45.83 28.49 3.40
CA ILE A 175 46.87 28.82 4.39
C ILE A 175 48.27 28.76 3.74
N ASP A 176 48.53 27.74 2.91
CA ASP A 176 49.86 27.48 2.35
C ASP A 176 50.25 28.44 1.21
N LEU A 177 49.28 28.89 0.38
CA LEU A 177 49.58 29.69 -0.82
C LEU A 177 49.67 31.20 -0.57
N GLY A 178 49.33 31.69 0.63
CA GLY A 178 49.49 33.10 1.05
C GLY A 178 48.74 34.15 0.22
N HIS A 179 48.08 33.77 -0.87
CA HIS A 179 47.37 34.66 -1.77
C HIS A 179 46.18 33.94 -2.42
N PHE A 180 44.96 34.28 -2.00
CA PHE A 180 43.77 34.04 -2.81
C PHE A 180 42.79 35.21 -2.73
N LYS A 181 42.38 35.70 -3.91
CA LYS A 181 41.22 36.58 -4.07
C LYS A 181 39.98 35.71 -4.01
N TRP A 182 39.19 35.85 -2.94
CA TRP A 182 37.86 35.27 -2.84
C TRP A 182 37.00 35.73 -4.02
N ASN A 183 36.88 34.90 -5.05
CA ASN A 183 35.93 35.12 -6.14
C ASN A 183 34.53 34.70 -5.66
N GLY A 184 33.95 35.52 -4.78
CA GLY A 184 32.50 35.70 -4.65
C GLY A 184 31.62 34.46 -4.60
N PHE A 185 31.94 33.47 -3.76
CA PHE A 185 30.87 32.62 -3.23
C PHE A 185 30.17 33.45 -2.16
N GLU A 186 29.13 34.19 -2.55
CA GLU A 186 28.19 34.76 -1.60
C GLU A 186 27.68 33.61 -0.72
N PHE A 187 28.03 33.62 0.56
CA PHE A 187 27.41 32.72 1.50
C PHE A 187 25.90 32.96 1.42
N PRO A 188 25.07 31.97 1.05
CA PRO A 188 23.65 32.12 1.19
C PRO A 188 23.39 32.48 2.66
N HIS A 189 22.72 33.60 2.88
CA HIS A 189 22.36 34.14 4.19
C HIS A 189 21.50 33.14 5.00
N PHE A 190 22.12 32.08 5.49
CA PHE A 190 21.55 31.15 6.46
C PHE A 190 21.88 31.66 7.85
N CYS A 191 21.28 32.79 8.22
CA CYS A 191 21.09 33.25 9.59
C CYS A 191 20.22 34.52 9.55
N ASN A 192 18.93 34.35 9.24
CA ASN A 192 17.97 35.30 9.79
C ASN A 192 17.79 34.92 11.28
N PRO A 193 18.08 35.83 12.23
CA PRO A 193 17.75 35.57 13.62
C PRO A 193 16.23 35.38 13.75
N ILE A 194 15.84 34.27 14.37
CA ILE A 194 14.44 34.02 14.75
C ILE A 194 14.06 35.09 15.80
N PRO A 195 12.90 35.78 15.66
CA PRO A 195 12.39 36.70 16.67
C PRO A 195 11.92 36.00 17.94
#